data_AF-A0A961GZS8-F1
#
_entry.id   AF-A0A961GZS8-F1
#
_cell.length_a   1.000
_cell.length_b   1.000
_cell.length_c   1.000
_cell.angle_alpha   90.00
_cell.angle_beta   90.00
_cell.angle_gamma   90.00
#
_symmetry.space_group_name_H-M   'P 1'
#
loop_
_entity.id
_entity.type
_entity.pdbx_description
1 polymer ?
#
loop_
_entity_poly.entity_id
_entity_poly.type
_entity_poly.pdbx_seq_one_letter_code
_entity_poly.pdbx_strand_id
1 'polypeptide(L)'
;MKLLVGRFISYALESRRHSRLPGARQDFGEMMRLFPRWLGSLKSSPMADRQPWMTYSAIEFLRRNTGPEMSVFEWGAGGSTLFFSTRVKHLFTVEHERLWAEKVEEAMAGESHASWKMQVVEPEPRVGESAADPSDPRSCTSAVEPWQGMSFVQYAGAIDIHADGAFDWVIVDGRSRPSCAMHGIPKVRPGGFLVLDDAERERYGWVHHEMRRLGWECHSFAGPVPYAGTFGSTTAWRRPADS
;
A
#
# COMPACT_ATOMS: atom_id res chain seq x y z
N MET A 1 0.45 -11.40 -32.25
CA MET A 1 0.17 -10.06 -32.79
C MET A 1 -1.14 -9.46 -32.28
N LYS A 2 -2.32 -10.10 -32.44
CA LYS A 2 -3.62 -9.57 -31.97
C LYS A 2 -3.68 -9.20 -30.47
N LEU A 3 -3.15 -10.05 -29.60
CA LEU A 3 -3.13 -9.81 -28.15
C LEU A 3 -2.30 -8.58 -27.75
N LEU A 4 -1.16 -8.36 -28.41
CA LEU A 4 -0.27 -7.22 -28.15
C LEU A 4 -0.93 -5.90 -28.56
N VAL A 5 -1.57 -5.88 -29.73
CA VAL A 5 -2.34 -4.73 -30.22
C VAL A 5 -3.49 -4.41 -29.26
N GLY A 6 -4.23 -5.43 -28.79
CA GLY A 6 -5.30 -5.24 -27.81
C GLY A 6 -4.79 -4.64 -26.48
N ARG A 7 -3.66 -5.14 -25.96
CA ARG A 7 -3.04 -4.59 -24.74
C ARG A 7 -2.60 -3.14 -24.92
N PHE A 8 -2.01 -2.80 -26.07
CA PHE A 8 -1.61 -1.43 -26.36
C PHE A 8 -2.81 -0.47 -26.42
N ILE A 9 -3.88 -0.85 -27.11
CA ILE A 9 -5.11 -0.03 -27.20
C ILE A 9 -5.71 0.17 -25.81
N SER A 10 -5.89 -0.91 -25.03
CA SER A 10 -6.43 -0.82 -23.67
C SER A 10 -5.58 0.09 -22.78
N TYR A 11 -4.26 -0.09 -22.80
CA TYR A 11 -3.33 0.74 -22.04
C TYR A 11 -3.40 2.23 -22.44
N ALA A 12 -3.48 2.52 -23.74
CA ALA A 12 -3.59 3.90 -24.23
C ALA A 12 -4.91 4.55 -23.79
N LEU A 13 -6.02 3.82 -23.82
CA LEU A 13 -7.31 4.32 -23.32
C LEU A 13 -7.26 4.63 -21.82
N GLU A 14 -6.71 3.72 -21.01
CA GLU A 14 -6.56 3.93 -19.57
C GLU A 14 -5.57 5.07 -19.25
N SER A 15 -4.46 5.19 -19.98
CA SER A 15 -3.52 6.31 -19.86
C SER A 15 -4.22 7.65 -20.16
N ARG A 16 -5.08 7.68 -21.18
CA ARG A 16 -5.84 8.89 -21.54
C ARG A 16 -6.87 9.25 -20.49
N ARG A 17 -7.51 8.25 -19.87
CA ARG A 17 -8.45 8.44 -18.76
C ARG A 17 -7.75 8.99 -17.51
N HIS A 18 -6.65 8.35 -17.09
CA HIS A 18 -5.95 8.70 -15.85
C HIS A 18 -5.24 10.05 -15.93
N SER A 19 -4.67 10.41 -17.08
CA SER A 19 -4.08 11.74 -17.31
C SER A 19 -5.09 12.90 -17.28
N ARG A 20 -6.39 12.61 -17.22
CA ARG A 20 -7.47 13.60 -17.12
C ARG A 20 -8.14 13.64 -15.73
N LEU A 21 -7.71 12.79 -14.80
CA LEU A 21 -8.25 12.81 -13.44
C LEU A 21 -7.83 14.12 -12.74
N PRO A 22 -8.70 14.71 -11.90
CA PRO A 22 -8.31 15.83 -11.06
C PRO A 22 -7.08 15.50 -10.21
N GLY A 23 -6.07 16.35 -10.24
CA GLY A 23 -4.81 16.12 -9.51
C GLY A 23 -3.87 15.09 -10.15
N ALA A 24 -4.11 14.68 -11.41
CA ALA A 24 -3.19 13.82 -12.14
C ALA A 24 -1.78 14.45 -12.21
N ARG A 25 -0.78 13.68 -11.79
CA ARG A 25 0.63 14.09 -11.78
C ARG A 25 1.41 13.71 -13.02
N GLN A 26 0.85 12.82 -13.85
CA GLN A 26 1.48 12.35 -15.07
C GLN A 26 0.58 12.66 -16.25
N ASP A 27 1.16 13.20 -17.31
CA ASP A 27 0.45 13.41 -18.57
C ASP A 27 0.33 12.10 -19.36
N PHE A 28 -0.48 12.15 -20.43
CA PHE A 28 -0.69 11.00 -21.30
C PHE A 28 0.62 10.47 -21.91
N GLY A 29 1.51 11.35 -22.35
CA GLY A 29 2.80 10.97 -22.95
C GLY A 29 3.73 10.30 -21.94
N GLU A 30 3.80 10.81 -20.71
CA GLU A 30 4.54 10.19 -19.61
C GLU A 30 4.03 8.80 -19.28
N MET A 31 2.70 8.60 -19.22
CA MET A 31 2.12 7.28 -19.03
C MET A 31 2.41 6.35 -20.22
N MET A 32 2.35 6.84 -21.46
CA MET A 32 2.66 6.04 -22.65
C MET A 32 4.12 5.57 -22.67
N ARG A 33 5.08 6.37 -22.14
CA ARG A 33 6.49 5.95 -22.00
C ARG A 33 6.66 4.75 -21.07
N LEU A 34 5.73 4.52 -20.15
CA LEU A 34 5.76 3.36 -19.24
C LEU A 34 5.27 2.06 -19.90
N PHE A 35 4.63 2.11 -21.08
CA PHE A 35 4.04 0.92 -21.71
C PHE A 35 5.02 -0.25 -21.89
N PRO A 36 6.26 -0.06 -22.40
CA PRO A 36 7.19 -1.19 -22.56
C PRO A 36 7.56 -1.84 -21.22
N ARG A 37 7.78 -1.02 -20.19
CA ARG A 37 8.10 -1.47 -18.83
C ARG A 37 6.91 -2.20 -18.21
N TRP A 38 5.72 -1.64 -18.33
CA TRP A 38 4.47 -2.25 -17.88
C TRP A 38 4.25 -3.61 -18.55
N LEU A 39 4.33 -3.67 -19.88
CA LEU A 39 4.15 -4.90 -20.65
C LEU A 39 5.17 -5.99 -20.26
N GLY A 40 6.43 -5.59 -20.03
CA GLY A 40 7.48 -6.48 -19.54
C GLY A 40 7.18 -7.02 -18.15
N SER A 41 6.66 -6.17 -17.25
CA SER A 41 6.35 -6.56 -15.86
C SER A 41 5.28 -7.63 -15.75
N LEU A 42 4.40 -7.79 -16.75
CA LEU A 42 3.35 -8.83 -16.76
C LEU A 42 3.90 -10.27 -16.77
N LYS A 43 5.21 -10.45 -16.90
CA LYS A 43 5.91 -11.75 -16.82
C LYS A 43 6.68 -11.95 -15.51
N SER A 44 6.65 -10.98 -14.60
CA SER A 44 7.35 -11.01 -13.31
C SER A 44 6.35 -10.87 -12.16
N SER A 45 6.85 -10.73 -10.93
CA SER A 45 6.05 -10.51 -9.73
C SER A 45 6.68 -9.45 -8.81
N PRO A 46 5.90 -8.85 -7.89
CA PRO A 46 6.45 -7.92 -6.89
C PRO A 46 7.59 -8.53 -6.07
N MET A 47 7.47 -9.82 -5.74
CA MET A 47 8.47 -10.58 -5.00
C MET A 47 9.76 -10.75 -5.80
N ALA A 48 9.66 -11.14 -7.07
CA ALA A 48 10.81 -11.39 -7.94
C ALA A 48 11.63 -10.12 -8.18
N ASP A 49 10.98 -8.98 -8.42
CA ASP A 49 11.68 -7.72 -8.66
C ASP A 49 11.93 -6.91 -7.37
N ARG A 50 11.54 -7.45 -6.20
CA ARG A 50 11.72 -6.81 -4.89
C ARG A 50 11.20 -5.36 -4.83
N GLN A 51 9.99 -5.13 -5.35
CA GLN A 51 9.37 -3.80 -5.36
C GLN A 51 7.90 -3.82 -4.90
N PRO A 52 7.37 -2.71 -4.34
CA PRO A 52 5.97 -2.61 -3.94
C PRO A 52 5.03 -2.84 -5.12
N TRP A 53 3.86 -3.44 -4.87
CA TRP A 53 2.85 -3.64 -5.90
C TRP A 53 1.92 -2.42 -6.04
N MET A 54 2.51 -1.26 -6.32
CA MET A 54 1.83 0.04 -6.38
C MET A 54 2.03 0.69 -7.75
N THR A 55 1.40 1.83 -8.03
CA THR A 55 1.64 2.55 -9.30
C THR A 55 3.12 2.91 -9.47
N TYR A 56 3.62 2.94 -10.72
CA TYR A 56 5.03 3.26 -10.97
C TYR A 56 5.48 4.59 -10.37
N SER A 57 4.60 5.60 -10.36
CA SER A 57 4.90 6.92 -9.77
C SER A 57 4.94 6.87 -8.24
N ALA A 58 4.11 6.05 -7.59
CA ALA A 58 4.20 5.81 -6.15
C ALA A 58 5.50 5.07 -5.77
N ILE A 59 5.89 4.05 -6.54
CA ILE A 59 7.16 3.33 -6.33
C ILE A 59 8.35 4.30 -6.44
N GLU A 60 8.34 5.19 -7.43
CA GLU A 60 9.39 6.19 -7.59
C GLU A 60 9.39 7.22 -6.45
N PHE A 61 8.21 7.63 -5.98
CA PHE A 61 8.09 8.51 -4.82
C PHE A 61 8.67 7.86 -3.56
N LEU A 62 8.32 6.61 -3.26
CA LEU A 62 8.90 5.86 -2.14
C LEU A 62 10.42 5.75 -2.30
N ARG A 63 10.91 5.40 -3.50
CA ARG A 63 12.36 5.27 -3.77
C ARG A 63 13.14 6.55 -3.50
N ARG A 64 12.60 7.72 -3.86
CA ARG A 64 13.27 9.01 -3.67
C ARG A 64 13.24 9.51 -2.23
N ASN A 65 12.21 9.13 -1.47
CA ASN A 65 11.94 9.68 -0.14
C ASN A 65 12.18 8.69 1.00
N THR A 66 12.69 7.49 0.71
CA THR A 66 13.08 6.49 1.72
C THR A 66 14.58 6.53 1.94
N GLY A 67 15.02 6.58 3.20
CA GLY A 67 16.44 6.65 3.58
C GLY A 67 16.84 5.68 4.69
N PRO A 68 18.16 5.45 4.86
CA PRO A 68 18.70 4.37 5.69
C PRO A 68 18.45 4.52 7.19
N GLU A 69 18.13 5.73 7.67
CA GLU A 69 17.80 5.97 9.08
C GLU A 69 16.30 5.84 9.41
N MET A 70 15.47 5.60 8.40
CA MET A 70 14.02 5.61 8.58
C MET A 70 13.48 4.36 9.28
N SER A 71 12.34 4.53 9.94
CA SER A 71 11.53 3.46 10.50
C SER A 71 10.22 3.34 9.73
N VAL A 72 9.90 2.12 9.30
CA VAL A 72 8.72 1.81 8.47
C VAL A 72 7.86 0.76 9.14
N PHE A 73 6.55 0.99 9.13
CA PHE A 73 5.54 0.00 9.45
C PHE A 73 4.71 -0.31 8.20
N GLU A 74 4.43 -1.58 7.92
CA GLU A 74 3.55 -1.99 6.82
C GLU A 74 2.53 -3.06 7.24
N TRP A 75 1.29 -2.89 6.79
CA TRP A 75 0.30 -3.96 6.73
C TRP A 75 0.27 -4.54 5.32
N GLY A 76 0.43 -5.86 5.23
CA GLY A 76 0.56 -6.61 3.97
C GLY A 76 2.02 -6.84 3.63
N ALA A 77 2.47 -8.09 3.72
CA ALA A 77 3.83 -8.48 3.36
C ALA A 77 3.95 -8.72 1.85
N GLY A 78 5.14 -8.50 1.30
CA GLY A 78 5.41 -8.84 -0.10
C GLY A 78 6.63 -8.14 -0.70
N GLY A 79 6.47 -7.68 -1.93
CA GLY A 79 7.53 -6.96 -2.65
C GLY A 79 7.92 -5.65 -1.97
N SER A 80 7.00 -5.00 -1.24
CA SER A 80 7.29 -3.81 -0.41
C SER A 80 8.22 -4.16 0.75
N THR A 81 8.03 -5.31 1.39
CA THR A 81 8.91 -5.80 2.47
C THR A 81 10.34 -5.91 1.97
N LEU A 82 10.55 -6.58 0.84
CA LEU A 82 11.87 -6.74 0.19
C LEU A 82 12.48 -5.41 -0.28
N PHE A 83 11.62 -4.46 -0.64
CA PHE A 83 12.03 -3.11 -1.04
C PHE A 83 12.53 -2.30 0.15
N PHE A 84 11.77 -2.24 1.25
CA PHE A 84 12.17 -1.47 2.44
C PHE A 84 13.33 -2.13 3.17
N SER A 85 13.42 -3.46 3.18
CA SER A 85 14.42 -4.19 3.96
C SER A 85 15.88 -3.92 3.58
N THR A 86 16.11 -3.30 2.43
CA THR A 86 17.45 -2.88 1.95
C THR A 86 17.63 -1.36 1.95
N ARG A 87 16.68 -0.60 2.50
CA ARG A 87 16.63 0.87 2.39
C ARG A 87 16.45 1.60 3.71
N VAL A 88 16.04 0.92 4.77
CA VAL A 88 15.62 1.54 6.04
C VAL A 88 16.32 0.90 7.22
N LYS A 89 16.27 1.56 8.38
CA LYS A 89 16.87 1.10 9.62
C LYS A 89 16.01 0.06 10.32
N HIS A 90 14.71 0.32 10.38
CA HIS A 90 13.74 -0.51 11.07
C HIS A 90 12.56 -0.77 10.17
N LEU A 91 12.17 -2.04 10.04
CA LEU A 91 11.01 -2.45 9.26
C LEU A 91 10.14 -3.39 10.10
N PHE A 92 8.87 -3.04 10.25
CA PHE A 92 7.86 -3.85 10.91
C PHE A 92 6.78 -4.21 9.89
N THR A 93 6.56 -5.51 9.69
CA THR A 93 5.63 -6.02 8.68
C THR A 93 4.57 -6.87 9.37
N VAL A 94 3.29 -6.62 9.08
CA VAL A 94 2.17 -7.42 9.59
C VAL A 94 1.44 -8.10 8.44
N GLU A 95 1.32 -9.43 8.52
CA GLU A 95 0.70 -10.26 7.50
C GLU A 95 -0.42 -11.12 8.10
N HIS A 96 -1.56 -11.22 7.42
CA HIS A 96 -2.72 -11.97 7.90
C HIS A 96 -2.72 -13.42 7.43
N GLU A 97 -1.99 -13.76 6.36
CA GLU A 97 -1.94 -15.11 5.80
C GLU A 97 -0.59 -15.79 6.09
N ARG A 98 -0.60 -16.81 6.96
CA ARG A 98 0.61 -17.53 7.38
C ARG A 98 1.44 -18.08 6.23
N LEU A 99 0.80 -18.78 5.29
CA LEU A 99 1.50 -19.38 4.14
C LEU A 99 2.10 -18.33 3.20
N TRP A 100 1.53 -17.12 3.16
CA TRP A 100 2.13 -16.02 2.43
C TRP A 100 3.31 -15.42 3.18
N ALA A 101 3.19 -15.23 4.49
CA ALA A 101 4.27 -14.76 5.35
C ALA A 101 5.52 -15.66 5.24
N GLU A 102 5.34 -16.98 5.26
CA GLU A 102 6.42 -17.97 5.10
C GLU A 102 7.19 -17.77 3.77
N LYS A 103 6.48 -17.50 2.67
CA LYS A 103 7.12 -17.20 1.37
C LYS A 103 7.89 -15.88 1.37
N VAL A 104 7.39 -14.89 2.09
CA VAL A 104 8.07 -13.60 2.23
C VAL A 104 9.33 -13.76 3.09
N GLU A 105 9.24 -14.52 4.18
CA GLU A 105 10.38 -14.88 5.04
C GLU A 105 11.46 -15.64 4.26
N GLU A 106 11.07 -16.61 3.42
CA GLU A 106 12.01 -17.32 2.55
C GLU A 106 12.70 -16.36 1.57
N ALA A 107 11.96 -15.47 0.92
CA ALA A 107 12.53 -14.47 0.01
C ALA A 107 13.40 -13.41 0.72
N MET A 108 13.15 -13.20 2.01
CA MET A 108 13.89 -12.31 2.90
C MET A 108 15.18 -12.92 3.45
N ALA A 109 15.38 -14.24 3.32
CA ALA A 109 16.60 -14.92 3.78
C ALA A 109 17.89 -14.48 3.04
N GLY A 110 17.80 -13.57 2.07
CA GLY A 110 18.93 -12.87 1.44
C GLY A 110 19.39 -11.61 2.22
N GLU A 111 20.11 -10.71 1.55
CA GLU A 111 20.62 -9.48 2.17
C GLU A 111 19.48 -8.54 2.62
N SER A 112 19.48 -8.19 3.91
CA SER A 112 18.69 -7.11 4.50
C SER A 112 19.62 -6.19 5.30
N HIS A 113 19.39 -4.88 5.19
CA HIS A 113 20.06 -3.85 5.97
C HIS A 113 19.21 -3.35 7.15
N ALA A 114 17.92 -3.67 7.15
CA ALA A 114 17.00 -3.29 8.21
C ALA A 114 17.04 -4.26 9.39
N SER A 115 16.85 -3.75 10.60
CA SER A 115 16.31 -4.53 11.70
C SER A 115 14.84 -4.82 11.38
N TRP A 116 14.60 -5.96 10.72
CA TRP A 116 13.29 -6.39 10.27
C TRP A 116 12.58 -7.29 11.29
N LYS A 117 11.28 -7.06 11.47
CA LYS A 117 10.38 -7.93 12.24
C LYS A 117 9.11 -8.22 11.44
N MET A 118 8.83 -9.50 11.25
CA MET A 118 7.56 -10.01 10.75
C MET A 118 6.64 -10.36 11.92
N GLN A 119 5.36 -10.03 11.82
CA GLN A 119 4.31 -10.50 12.71
C GLN A 119 3.16 -11.08 11.88
N VAL A 120 2.88 -12.36 12.06
CA VAL A 120 1.72 -13.02 11.45
C VAL A 120 0.53 -12.88 12.40
N VAL A 121 -0.54 -12.23 11.94
CA VAL A 121 -1.79 -12.02 12.69
C VAL A 121 -2.97 -12.50 11.85
N GLU A 122 -3.26 -13.78 11.97
CA GLU A 122 -4.39 -14.41 11.28
C GLU A 122 -5.71 -13.84 11.79
N PRO A 123 -6.70 -13.57 10.92
CA PRO A 123 -7.97 -13.03 11.35
C PRO A 123 -8.78 -14.13 12.06
N GLU A 124 -9.60 -13.74 13.02
CA GLU A 124 -10.42 -14.66 13.81
C GLU A 124 -11.88 -14.65 13.33
N PRO A 125 -12.66 -15.73 13.48
CA PRO A 125 -14.10 -15.67 13.19
C PRO A 125 -14.78 -14.55 13.97
N ARG A 126 -15.58 -13.73 13.29
CA ARG A 126 -16.34 -12.68 13.97
C ARG A 126 -17.42 -13.30 14.85
N VAL A 127 -17.44 -12.92 16.13
CA VAL A 127 -18.51 -13.25 17.07
C VAL A 127 -19.41 -12.02 17.21
N GLY A 128 -20.71 -12.15 16.97
CA GLY A 128 -21.68 -11.04 17.07
C GLY A 128 -22.23 -10.56 15.73
N GLU A 129 -22.72 -9.31 15.68
CA GLU A 129 -23.58 -8.75 14.61
C GLU A 129 -23.20 -9.10 13.16
N SER A 130 -24.24 -9.34 12.36
CA SER A 130 -24.18 -9.56 10.92
C SER A 130 -23.81 -8.29 10.14
N ALA A 131 -23.09 -8.45 9.03
CA ALA A 131 -22.72 -7.44 8.04
C ALA A 131 -22.03 -6.19 8.60
N ALA A 132 -20.81 -6.38 9.15
CA ALA A 132 -19.90 -5.29 9.43
C ALA A 132 -19.51 -4.57 8.13
N ASP A 133 -19.64 -3.23 8.10
CA ASP A 133 -19.27 -2.43 6.93
C ASP A 133 -17.74 -2.30 6.82
N PRO A 134 -17.09 -2.82 5.76
CA PRO A 134 -15.65 -2.70 5.54
C PRO A 134 -15.19 -1.26 5.27
N SER A 135 -16.11 -0.31 5.12
CA SER A 135 -15.81 1.13 5.01
C SER A 135 -15.75 1.84 6.37
N ASP A 136 -16.37 1.29 7.43
CA ASP A 136 -16.26 1.84 8.78
C ASP A 136 -14.88 1.47 9.37
N PRO A 137 -14.01 2.43 9.69
CA PRO A 137 -12.70 2.14 10.28
C PRO A 137 -12.80 1.38 11.62
N ARG A 138 -13.92 1.45 12.34
CA ARG A 138 -14.11 0.78 13.63
C ARG A 138 -14.57 -0.68 13.48
N SER A 139 -14.95 -1.11 12.28
CA SER A 139 -15.50 -2.45 12.07
C SER A 139 -14.44 -3.54 12.07
N CYS A 140 -13.19 -3.20 11.72
CA CYS A 140 -12.06 -4.12 11.61
C CYS A 140 -12.42 -5.38 10.77
N THR A 141 -12.96 -5.17 9.57
CA THR A 141 -13.40 -6.26 8.68
C THR A 141 -12.84 -6.11 7.26
N SER A 142 -12.95 -7.18 6.46
CA SER A 142 -12.46 -7.24 5.09
C SER A 142 -13.62 -7.41 4.11
N ALA A 143 -13.58 -6.67 3.01
CA ALA A 143 -14.49 -6.85 1.87
C ALA A 143 -14.06 -7.99 0.91
N VAL A 144 -12.89 -8.61 1.16
CA VAL A 144 -12.22 -9.52 0.21
C VAL A 144 -12.39 -10.96 0.67
N GLU A 145 -12.89 -11.82 -0.22
CA GLU A 145 -12.94 -13.28 -0.03
C GLU A 145 -11.54 -13.91 0.12
N PRO A 146 -11.36 -14.99 0.90
CA PRO A 146 -12.34 -15.67 1.74
C PRO A 146 -12.53 -15.03 3.13
N TRP A 147 -12.04 -13.81 3.33
CA TRP A 147 -11.92 -13.18 4.65
C TRP A 147 -13.18 -12.41 5.08
N GLN A 148 -14.27 -12.53 4.34
CA GLN A 148 -15.56 -11.97 4.73
C GLN A 148 -16.05 -12.66 6.01
N GLY A 149 -16.64 -11.90 6.93
CA GLY A 149 -17.08 -12.43 8.21
C GLY A 149 -15.95 -12.69 9.22
N MET A 150 -14.71 -12.37 8.88
CA MET A 150 -13.59 -12.44 9.82
C MET A 150 -13.35 -11.09 10.55
N SER A 151 -12.67 -11.17 11.68
CA SER A 151 -12.24 -10.06 12.53
C SER A 151 -10.76 -9.78 12.32
N PHE A 152 -10.45 -8.53 11.99
CA PHE A 152 -9.09 -8.01 11.82
C PHE A 152 -8.70 -7.07 12.96
N VAL A 153 -9.34 -7.16 14.13
CA VAL A 153 -9.05 -6.25 15.26
C VAL A 153 -7.59 -6.35 15.68
N GLN A 154 -7.07 -7.56 15.91
CA GLN A 154 -5.66 -7.76 16.29
C GLN A 154 -4.71 -7.34 15.16
N TYR A 155 -5.09 -7.60 13.90
CA TYR A 155 -4.30 -7.24 12.73
C TYR A 155 -4.18 -5.72 12.55
N ALA A 156 -5.30 -5.00 12.60
CA ALA A 156 -5.32 -3.55 12.48
C ALA A 156 -4.64 -2.87 13.68
N GLY A 157 -4.84 -3.40 14.89
CA GLY A 157 -4.24 -2.89 16.12
C GLY A 157 -2.78 -3.31 16.36
N ALA A 158 -2.17 -4.11 15.47
CA ALA A 158 -0.80 -4.60 15.65
C ALA A 158 0.23 -3.46 15.80
N ILE A 159 -0.06 -2.28 15.22
CA ILE A 159 0.79 -1.09 15.35
C ILE A 159 0.71 -0.41 16.73
N ASP A 160 -0.32 -0.70 17.53
CA ASP A 160 -0.65 0.07 18.74
C ASP A 160 0.39 -0.06 19.86
N ILE A 161 1.21 -1.12 19.81
CA ILE A 161 2.32 -1.33 20.74
C ILE A 161 3.44 -0.29 20.58
N HIS A 162 3.46 0.43 19.46
CA HIS A 162 4.45 1.45 19.16
C HIS A 162 4.01 2.82 19.67
N ALA A 163 4.97 3.65 20.05
CA ALA A 163 4.72 5.02 20.45
C ALA A 163 4.13 5.84 19.29
N ASP A 164 3.38 6.89 19.63
CA ASP A 164 2.92 7.86 18.65
C ASP A 164 4.12 8.54 18.00
N GLY A 165 4.03 8.80 16.70
CA GLY A 165 5.12 9.36 15.92
C GLY A 165 6.35 8.46 15.77
N ALA A 166 6.23 7.14 15.94
CA ALA A 166 7.37 6.22 15.81
C ALA A 166 7.87 6.00 14.37
N PHE A 167 7.07 6.27 13.35
CA PHE A 167 7.37 5.87 11.97
C PHE A 167 7.48 7.02 10.98
N ASP A 168 8.48 6.96 10.10
CA ASP A 168 8.61 7.79 8.91
C ASP A 168 7.55 7.44 7.87
N TRP A 169 7.27 6.14 7.72
CA TRP A 169 6.29 5.60 6.79
C TRP A 169 5.38 4.60 7.49
N VAL A 170 4.08 4.76 7.30
CA VAL A 170 3.07 3.77 7.63
C VAL A 170 2.38 3.35 6.34
N ILE A 171 2.55 2.10 5.92
CA ILE A 171 2.06 1.56 4.65
C ILE A 171 0.80 0.71 4.89
N VAL A 172 -0.31 1.10 4.28
CA VAL A 172 -1.59 0.42 4.35
C VAL A 172 -1.87 -0.26 3.01
N ASP A 173 -1.38 -1.50 2.85
CA ASP A 173 -1.54 -2.31 1.64
C ASP A 173 -2.14 -3.71 1.92
N GLY A 174 -2.62 -3.93 3.13
CA GLY A 174 -3.15 -5.22 3.57
C GLY A 174 -4.68 -5.36 3.48
N ARG A 175 -5.24 -6.00 4.51
CA ARG A 175 -6.69 -6.12 4.75
C ARG A 175 -7.16 -5.02 5.70
N SER A 176 -8.49 -4.87 5.84
CA SER A 176 -9.11 -3.92 6.76
C SER A 176 -8.54 -2.49 6.70
N ARG A 177 -8.23 -2.00 5.49
CA ARG A 177 -7.43 -0.78 5.27
C ARG A 177 -7.96 0.47 6.00
N PRO A 178 -9.28 0.76 6.09
CA PRO A 178 -9.78 1.86 6.90
C PRO A 178 -9.41 1.76 8.38
N SER A 179 -9.50 0.56 8.96
CA SER A 179 -9.11 0.31 10.35
C SER A 179 -7.61 0.44 10.55
N CYS A 180 -6.80 -0.16 9.67
CA CYS A 180 -5.34 0.00 9.69
C CYS A 180 -4.95 1.48 9.61
N ALA A 181 -5.59 2.26 8.73
CA ALA A 181 -5.34 3.70 8.65
C ALA A 181 -5.70 4.42 9.96
N MET A 182 -6.85 4.10 10.58
CA MET A 182 -7.26 4.67 11.87
C MET A 182 -6.21 4.44 12.97
N HIS A 183 -5.69 3.22 13.08
CA HIS A 183 -4.62 2.89 14.04
C HIS A 183 -3.26 3.50 13.64
N GLY A 184 -3.01 3.64 12.33
CA GLY A 184 -1.74 4.14 11.79
C GLY A 184 -1.54 5.66 11.90
N ILE A 185 -2.61 6.45 11.80
CA ILE A 185 -2.56 7.93 11.84
C ILE A 185 -1.71 8.49 13.00
N PRO A 186 -1.93 8.12 14.28
CA PRO A 186 -1.13 8.67 15.39
C PRO A 186 0.34 8.23 15.37
N LYS A 187 0.65 7.13 14.69
CA LYS A 187 1.98 6.48 14.69
C LYS A 187 2.94 7.08 13.66
N VAL A 188 2.45 7.86 12.72
CA VAL A 188 3.28 8.61 11.76
C VAL A 188 3.92 9.81 12.44
N ARG A 189 5.23 9.99 12.35
CA ARG A 189 5.93 11.15 12.92
C ARG A 189 5.57 12.45 12.21
N PRO A 190 5.76 13.63 12.83
CA PRO A 190 5.66 14.91 12.13
C PRO A 190 6.53 14.93 10.87
N GLY A 191 5.94 15.34 9.73
CA GLY A 191 6.59 15.32 8.42
C GLY A 191 6.76 13.94 7.77
N GLY A 192 6.37 12.85 8.44
CA GLY A 192 6.29 11.50 7.90
C GLY A 192 5.02 11.27 7.09
N PHE A 193 4.81 10.04 6.63
CA PHE A 193 3.74 9.70 5.69
C PHE A 193 2.92 8.48 6.10
N LEU A 194 1.62 8.53 5.80
CA LEU A 194 0.75 7.35 5.69
C LEU A 194 0.43 7.09 4.21
N VAL A 195 0.77 5.89 3.73
CA VAL A 195 0.51 5.47 2.35
C VAL A 195 -0.70 4.54 2.35
N LEU A 196 -1.66 4.83 1.48
CA LEU A 196 -2.82 4.00 1.21
C LEU A 196 -2.77 3.57 -0.25
N ASP A 197 -2.68 2.27 -0.50
CA ASP A 197 -2.77 1.71 -1.84
C ASP A 197 -4.24 1.38 -2.23
N ASP A 198 -4.50 1.13 -3.51
CA ASP A 198 -5.85 1.00 -4.11
C ASP A 198 -6.80 2.13 -3.64
N ALA A 199 -6.24 3.33 -3.55
CA ALA A 199 -6.85 4.51 -2.94
C ALA A 199 -8.09 4.98 -3.69
N GLU A 200 -8.30 4.54 -4.93
CA GLU A 200 -9.49 4.85 -5.74
C GLU A 200 -10.76 4.11 -5.27
N ARG A 201 -10.63 3.09 -4.42
CA ARG A 201 -11.77 2.31 -3.95
C ARG A 201 -12.66 3.13 -3.03
N GLU A 202 -13.94 3.20 -3.38
CA GLU A 202 -14.96 4.00 -2.68
C GLU A 202 -15.03 3.72 -1.17
N ARG A 203 -14.90 2.45 -0.77
CA ARG A 203 -14.89 2.02 0.64
C ARG A 203 -13.75 2.63 1.48
N TYR A 204 -12.75 3.26 0.88
CA TYR A 204 -11.68 3.97 1.59
C TYR A 204 -11.95 5.47 1.72
N GLY A 205 -13.16 5.92 1.38
CA GLY A 205 -13.59 7.32 1.45
C GLY A 205 -13.40 7.95 2.83
N TRP A 206 -13.59 7.18 3.92
CA TRP A 206 -13.33 7.63 5.28
C TRP A 206 -11.88 8.09 5.48
N VAL A 207 -10.89 7.31 5.01
CA VAL A 207 -9.46 7.63 5.16
C VAL A 207 -9.17 8.98 4.49
N HIS A 208 -9.66 9.16 3.26
CA HIS A 208 -9.49 10.41 2.52
C HIS A 208 -10.13 11.61 3.21
N HIS A 209 -11.34 11.42 3.77
CA HIS A 209 -12.03 12.47 4.52
C HIS A 209 -11.25 12.85 5.78
N GLU A 210 -10.83 11.85 6.55
CA GLU A 210 -10.15 12.05 7.82
C GLU A 210 -8.79 12.73 7.64
N MET A 211 -7.99 12.31 6.66
CA MET A 211 -6.71 12.94 6.38
C MET A 211 -6.85 14.42 5.98
N ARG A 212 -7.87 14.77 5.19
CA ARG A 212 -8.18 16.18 4.87
C ARG A 212 -8.61 16.95 6.11
N ARG A 213 -9.45 16.36 6.96
CA ARG A 213 -9.91 16.97 8.22
C ARG A 213 -8.75 17.28 9.15
N LEU A 214 -7.74 16.40 9.19
CA LEU A 214 -6.51 16.56 9.95
C LEU A 214 -5.48 17.50 9.29
N GLY A 215 -5.77 18.02 8.09
CA GLY A 215 -4.88 18.96 7.39
C GLY A 215 -3.63 18.32 6.78
N TRP A 216 -3.64 17.00 6.51
CA TRP A 216 -2.50 16.31 5.90
C TRP A 216 -2.40 16.63 4.41
N GLU A 217 -1.18 16.80 3.92
CA GLU A 217 -0.91 17.05 2.49
C GLU A 217 -1.07 15.74 1.70
N CYS A 218 -1.89 15.74 0.66
CA CYS A 218 -2.11 14.56 -0.17
C CYS A 218 -1.17 14.52 -1.37
N HIS A 219 -0.41 13.44 -1.47
CA HIS A 219 0.28 13.05 -2.69
C HIS A 219 -0.45 11.89 -3.38
N SER A 220 -1.24 12.19 -4.41
CA SER A 220 -1.90 11.17 -5.25
C SER A 220 -1.02 10.71 -6.42
N PHE A 221 -1.03 9.40 -6.68
CA PHE A 221 -0.27 8.70 -7.72
C PHE A 221 -1.18 7.74 -8.48
N ALA A 222 -1.94 8.28 -9.44
CA ALA A 222 -2.80 7.50 -10.32
C ALA A 222 -2.06 7.10 -11.61
N GLY A 223 -2.16 5.84 -12.02
CA GLY A 223 -1.46 5.38 -13.22
C GLY A 223 -1.34 3.85 -13.35
N PRO A 224 -0.47 3.39 -14.28
CA PRO A 224 -0.25 1.97 -14.52
C PRO A 224 0.40 1.29 -13.31
N VAL A 225 -0.12 0.11 -12.96
CA VAL A 225 0.40 -0.76 -11.89
C VAL A 225 1.23 -1.88 -12.54
N PRO A 226 2.48 -2.13 -12.14
CA PRO A 226 3.27 -3.26 -12.63
C PRO A 226 2.60 -4.58 -12.27
N TYR A 227 2.92 -5.65 -12.99
CA TYR A 227 2.44 -7.04 -12.75
C TYR A 227 0.95 -7.27 -12.97
N ALA A 228 0.15 -6.21 -12.91
CA ALA A 228 -1.28 -6.24 -13.13
C ALA A 228 -1.63 -5.70 -14.52
N GLY A 229 -2.69 -6.27 -15.11
CA GLY A 229 -3.28 -5.77 -16.35
C GLY A 229 -4.06 -4.46 -16.20
N THR A 230 -3.88 -3.73 -15.10
CA THR A 230 -4.77 -2.67 -14.63
C THR A 230 -4.02 -1.38 -14.30
N PHE A 231 -4.81 -0.31 -14.16
CA PHE A 231 -4.39 0.96 -13.58
C PHE A 231 -5.02 1.06 -12.18
N GLY A 232 -4.44 1.89 -11.33
CA GLY A 232 -4.92 2.11 -9.97
C GLY A 232 -4.41 3.44 -9.43
N SER A 233 -4.62 3.66 -8.14
CA SER A 233 -4.14 4.85 -7.44
C SER A 233 -3.54 4.48 -6.08
N THR A 234 -2.40 5.09 -5.77
CA THR A 234 -1.81 5.07 -4.43
C THR A 234 -1.77 6.51 -3.92
N THR A 235 -2.11 6.75 -2.66
CA THR A 235 -1.97 8.06 -2.02
C THR A 235 -0.96 8.00 -0.90
N ALA A 236 -0.05 8.98 -0.81
CA ALA A 236 0.79 9.21 0.36
C ALA A 236 0.37 10.52 1.03
N TRP A 237 -0.09 10.44 2.26
CA TRP A 237 -0.53 11.58 3.06
C TRP A 237 0.60 11.99 3.99
N ARG A 238 1.06 13.23 3.89
CA ARG A 238 2.12 13.76 4.73
C ARG A 238 1.54 14.41 5.98
N ARG A 239 1.97 13.96 7.16
CA ARG A 239 1.62 14.58 8.44
C ARG A 239 2.24 15.98 8.49
N PRO A 240 1.50 17.02 8.91
CA PRO A 240 2.08 18.34 9.16
C PRO A 240 3.30 18.23 10.10
N ALA A 241 4.33 19.03 9.85
CA ALA A 241 5.43 19.16 10.81
C ALA A 241 4.89 19.89 12.05
N ASP A 242 5.41 19.53 13.24
CA ASP A 242 5.16 20.32 14.43
C ASP A 242 5.79 21.70 14.20
N SER A 243 5.00 22.75 14.44
CA SER A 243 5.40 24.16 14.28
C SER A 243 6.44 24.60 15.28
#